data_AF-A0A6D2KCX6-F1
#
_entry.id   AF-A0A6D2KCX6-F1
#
_cell.length_a   1.000
_cell.length_b   1.000
_cell.length_c   1.000
_cell.angle_alpha   90.00
_cell.angle_beta   90.00
_cell.angle_gamma   90.00
#
_symmetry.space_group_name_H-M   'P 1'
#
loop_
_entity.id
_entity.type
_entity.pdbx_description
1 polymer ?
#
loop_
_entity_poly.entity_id
_entity_poly.type
_entity_poly.pdbx_seq_one_letter_code
_entity_poly.pdbx_strand_id
1 'polypeptide(L)'
;MNVSEDCVLCSSGRETHHHLFFECPYSATVWGQLAARIWPNPPSDIHSAAAWISLNRHRQNSQAQTVSKLLLQSAVYLIWRERNARIFTGKATPATTLRVSIDRLMRDRLLSFPSQSVFRSSLLEFYFFCFRPP
;
A
#
# COMPACT_ATOMS: atom_id res chain seq x y z
N MET A 1 10.25 -24.94 -19.65
CA MET A 1 9.19 -24.40 -18.78
C MET A 1 8.98 -22.97 -19.24
N ASN A 2 7.92 -22.69 -20.01
CA ASN A 2 7.67 -21.35 -20.55
C ASN A 2 6.80 -20.59 -19.54
N VAL A 3 7.38 -19.62 -18.85
CA VAL A 3 6.63 -18.78 -17.90
C VAL A 3 5.96 -17.69 -18.73
N SER A 4 4.64 -17.54 -18.60
CA SER A 4 3.94 -16.45 -19.31
C SER A 4 4.55 -15.10 -18.89
N GLU A 5 4.73 -14.22 -19.87
CA GLU A 5 5.14 -12.84 -19.60
C GLU A 5 3.95 -11.99 -19.11
N ASP A 6 2.73 -12.53 -19.12
CA ASP A 6 1.53 -11.82 -18.67
C ASP A 6 1.47 -11.74 -17.14
N CYS A 7 1.01 -10.60 -16.65
CA CYS A 7 0.80 -10.37 -15.24
C CYS A 7 -0.34 -11.23 -14.70
N VAL A 8 -0.02 -12.07 -13.72
CA VAL A 8 -0.99 -12.98 -13.09
C VAL A 8 -2.08 -12.26 -12.28
N LEU A 9 -1.91 -10.95 -12.02
CA LEU A 9 -2.91 -10.16 -11.30
C LEU A 9 -4.08 -9.71 -12.19
N CYS A 10 -3.82 -9.42 -13.47
CA CYS A 10 -4.82 -8.86 -14.40
C CYS A 10 -4.95 -9.57 -15.74
N SER A 11 -4.06 -10.53 -16.05
CA SER A 11 -4.07 -11.36 -17.26
C SER A 11 -4.11 -10.57 -18.59
N SER A 12 -3.63 -9.32 -18.60
CA SER A 12 -3.75 -8.42 -19.75
C SER A 12 -2.53 -7.56 -20.04
N GLY A 13 -1.68 -7.28 -19.04
CA GLY A 13 -0.43 -6.54 -19.23
C GLY A 13 0.80 -7.41 -19.00
N ARG A 14 1.93 -7.07 -19.64
CA ARG A 14 3.22 -7.71 -19.38
C ARG A 14 3.64 -7.46 -17.93
N GLU A 15 4.05 -8.50 -17.22
CA GLU A 15 4.55 -8.38 -15.86
C GLU A 15 5.92 -7.68 -15.84
N THR A 16 5.95 -6.51 -15.21
CA THR A 16 7.17 -5.79 -14.83
C THR A 16 7.01 -5.30 -13.39
N HIS A 17 8.07 -4.84 -12.74
CA HIS A 17 7.93 -4.22 -11.41
C HIS A 17 6.99 -3.01 -11.42
N HIS A 18 7.05 -2.19 -12.48
CA HIS A 18 6.18 -1.03 -12.67
C HIS A 18 4.72 -1.47 -12.81
N HIS A 19 4.47 -2.44 -13.69
CA HIS A 19 3.15 -3.02 -13.88
C HIS A 19 2.60 -3.61 -12.58
N LEU A 20 3.38 -4.46 -11.92
CA LEU A 20 2.97 -5.12 -10.69
C LEU A 20 2.60 -4.13 -9.58
N PHE A 21 3.40 -3.08 -9.42
CA PHE A 21 3.26 -2.09 -8.36
C PHE A 21 2.68 -0.77 -8.89
N PHE A 22 1.35 -0.79 -9.07
CA PHE A 22 0.41 0.34 -9.22
C PHE A 22 0.00 0.71 -10.65
N GLU A 23 0.60 0.16 -11.70
CA GLU A 23 0.12 0.31 -13.08
C GLU A 23 -0.86 -0.82 -13.49
N CYS A 24 -0.78 -1.99 -12.86
CA CYS A 24 -1.72 -3.09 -13.07
C CYS A 24 -3.10 -2.70 -12.54
N PRO A 25 -4.20 -2.88 -13.30
CA PRO A 25 -5.55 -2.49 -12.86
C PRO A 25 -5.94 -3.05 -11.48
N TYR A 26 -5.52 -4.27 -11.18
CA TYR A 26 -5.75 -4.90 -9.88
C TYR A 26 -5.01 -4.15 -8.75
N SER A 27 -3.70 -3.93 -8.88
CA SER A 27 -2.91 -3.28 -7.82
C SER A 27 -3.14 -1.77 -7.76
N ALA A 28 -3.42 -1.12 -8.89
CA ALA A 28 -3.84 0.28 -8.98
C ALA A 28 -5.12 0.53 -8.17
N THR A 29 -6.11 -0.37 -8.28
CA THR A 29 -7.36 -0.27 -7.51
C THR A 29 -7.11 -0.35 -6.01
N VAL A 30 -6.24 -1.27 -5.58
CA VAL A 30 -5.86 -1.44 -4.17
C VAL A 30 -5.13 -0.20 -3.66
N TRP A 31 -4.12 0.25 -4.40
CA TRP A 31 -3.27 1.36 -4.02
C TRP A 31 -4.02 2.68 -4.02
N GLY A 32 -4.74 3.02 -5.09
CA GLY A 32 -5.42 4.31 -5.22
C GLY A 32 -6.40 4.58 -4.06
N GLN A 33 -7.14 3.57 -3.62
CA GLN A 33 -8.08 3.70 -2.50
C GLN A 33 -7.38 3.93 -1.15
N LEU A 34 -6.20 3.34 -0.94
CA LEU A 34 -5.41 3.52 0.28
C LEU A 34 -4.64 4.84 0.26
N ALA A 35 -4.01 5.13 -0.86
CA ALA A 35 -3.17 6.30 -1.12
C ALA A 35 -3.99 7.60 -1.03
N ALA A 36 -5.22 7.62 -1.58
CA ALA A 36 -6.11 8.78 -1.53
C ALA A 36 -6.52 9.21 -0.10
N ARG A 37 -6.33 8.34 0.91
CA ARG A 37 -6.59 8.68 2.32
C ARG A 37 -5.49 9.51 2.96
N ILE A 38 -4.30 9.51 2.36
CA ILE A 38 -3.12 10.22 2.86
C ILE A 38 -2.75 11.37 1.92
N TRP A 39 -2.90 11.15 0.62
CA TRP A 39 -2.48 12.08 -0.42
C TRP A 39 -3.68 12.61 -1.20
N PRO A 40 -3.83 13.94 -1.33
CA PRO A 40 -4.83 14.54 -2.21
C PRO A 40 -4.67 14.10 -3.68
N ASN A 41 -3.41 13.97 -4.12
CA ASN A 41 -3.03 13.49 -5.45
C ASN A 41 -2.14 12.25 -5.27
N PRO A 42 -2.73 11.05 -5.14
CA PRO A 42 -1.97 9.84 -4.89
C PRO A 42 -1.06 9.49 -6.08
N PRO A 43 0.22 9.15 -5.84
CA PRO A 43 1.11 8.68 -6.90
C PRO A 43 0.56 7.44 -7.61
N SER A 44 0.67 7.37 -8.93
CA SER A 44 0.15 6.24 -9.72
C SER A 44 1.15 5.13 -9.97
N ASP A 45 2.43 5.34 -9.65
CA ASP A 45 3.50 4.36 -9.83
C ASP A 45 4.41 4.29 -8.59
N ILE A 46 5.14 3.18 -8.49
CA ILE A 46 5.99 2.87 -7.34
C ILE A 46 7.14 3.88 -7.14
N HIS A 47 7.71 4.43 -8.20
CA HIS A 47 8.83 5.38 -8.11
C HIS A 47 8.34 6.74 -7.67
N SER A 48 7.21 7.20 -8.19
CA SER A 48 6.57 8.44 -7.73
C SER A 48 6.15 8.33 -6.26
N ALA A 49 5.64 7.17 -5.83
CA ALA A 49 5.34 6.92 -4.42
C ALA A 49 6.60 7.01 -3.53
N ALA A 50 7.70 6.39 -3.94
CA ALA A 50 8.97 6.43 -3.23
C ALA A 50 9.61 7.83 -3.24
N ALA A 51 9.54 8.54 -4.36
CA ALA A 51 10.05 9.90 -4.51
C ALA A 51 9.26 10.87 -3.62
N TRP A 52 7.93 10.75 -3.57
CA TRP A 52 7.11 11.56 -2.69
C TRP A 52 7.53 11.39 -1.23
N ILE A 53 7.68 10.15 -0.77
CA ILE A 53 8.11 9.86 0.61
C ILE A 53 9.50 10.46 0.89
N SER A 54 10.41 10.38 -0.08
CA SER A 54 11.78 10.89 0.05
C SER A 54 11.84 12.41 0.10
N LEU A 55 11.09 13.10 -0.77
CA LEU A 55 11.05 14.57 -0.85
C LEU A 55 10.37 15.18 0.37
N ASN A 56 9.36 14.51 0.93
CA ASN A 56 8.64 15.02 2.10
C ASN A 56 9.36 14.72 3.43
N ARG A 57 10.59 14.16 3.42
CA ARG A 57 11.35 13.79 4.64
C ARG A 57 11.61 14.96 5.60
N HIS A 58 11.62 16.19 5.09
CA HIS A 58 11.92 17.41 5.84
C HIS A 58 10.68 18.18 6.29
N ARG A 59 9.46 17.69 6.01
CA ARG A 59 8.23 18.38 6.43
C ARG A 59 7.90 18.07 7.89
N GLN A 60 7.27 19.04 8.56
CA GLN A 60 6.97 19.07 10.01
C GLN A 60 6.12 17.89 10.54
N ASN A 61 5.49 17.09 9.67
CA ASN A 61 4.63 15.97 10.09
C ASN A 61 5.34 14.62 9.98
N SER A 62 6.05 14.23 11.05
CA SER A 62 6.75 12.94 11.14
C SER A 62 5.80 11.73 11.15
N GLN A 63 4.57 11.88 11.63
CA GLN A 63 3.58 10.80 11.68
C GLN A 63 3.12 10.42 10.28
N ALA A 64 2.78 11.42 9.46
CA ALA A 64 2.41 11.23 8.07
C ALA A 64 3.52 10.52 7.29
N GLN A 65 4.79 10.88 7.53
CA GLN A 65 5.92 10.20 6.90
C GLN A 65 6.02 8.72 7.30
N THR A 66 5.94 8.42 8.59
CA THR A 66 6.02 7.04 9.09
C THR A 66 4.86 6.19 8.58
N VAL A 67 3.64 6.71 8.64
CA VAL A 67 2.45 6.02 8.15
C VAL A 67 2.52 5.81 6.64
N SER A 68 2.99 6.80 5.87
CA SER A 68 3.19 6.67 4.41
C SER A 68 4.19 5.58 4.05
N LYS A 69 5.33 5.52 4.76
CA LYS A 69 6.36 4.49 4.57
C LYS A 69 5.80 3.10 4.85
N LEU A 70 5.13 2.94 5.99
CA LEU A 70 4.53 1.67 6.38
C LEU A 70 3.42 1.24 5.42
N LEU A 71 2.60 2.18 4.93
CA LEU A 71 1.56 1.88 3.96
C LEU A 71 2.14 1.38 2.65
N LEU A 72 3.17 2.06 2.12
CA LEU A 72 3.85 1.65 0.90
C LEU A 72 4.45 0.24 1.06
N GLN A 73 5.18 0.01 2.15
CA GLN A 73 5.78 -1.30 2.45
C GLN A 73 4.72 -2.40 2.56
N SER A 74 3.61 -2.13 3.26
CA SER A 74 2.52 -3.09 3.45
C SER A 74 1.82 -3.43 2.14
N ALA A 75 1.56 -2.41 1.29
CA ALA A 75 0.97 -2.60 -0.03
C ALA A 75 1.87 -3.44 -0.93
N VAL A 76 3.15 -3.07 -1.07
CA VAL A 76 4.13 -3.81 -1.89
C VAL A 76 4.24 -5.26 -1.43
N TYR A 77 4.39 -5.48 -0.12
CA TYR A 77 4.48 -6.84 0.44
C TYR A 77 3.25 -7.68 0.14
N LEU A 78 2.04 -7.15 0.37
CA LEU A 78 0.81 -7.90 0.20
C LEU A 78 0.43 -8.11 -1.27
N ILE A 79 0.74 -7.18 -2.17
CA ILE A 79 0.62 -7.36 -3.62
C ILE A 79 1.56 -8.47 -4.10
N TRP A 80 2.82 -8.44 -3.66
CA TRP A 80 3.78 -9.50 -4.00
C TRP A 80 3.32 -10.86 -3.49
N ARG A 81 2.79 -10.91 -2.27
CA ARG A 81 2.25 -12.14 -1.68
C ARG A 81 1.03 -12.67 -2.45
N GLU A 82 0.13 -11.80 -2.89
CA GLU A 82 -1.01 -12.17 -3.74
C GLU A 82 -0.53 -12.72 -5.10
N ARG A 83 0.45 -12.06 -5.74
CA ARG A 83 1.08 -12.54 -6.98
C ARG A 83 1.62 -13.95 -6.83
N ASN A 84 2.34 -14.22 -5.74
CA ASN A 84 2.87 -15.55 -5.45
C ASN A 84 1.75 -16.56 -5.14
N ALA A 85 0.70 -16.17 -4.40
CA ALA A 85 -0.42 -17.05 -4.12
C ALA A 85 -1.12 -17.52 -5.41
N ARG A 86 -1.31 -16.62 -6.39
CA ARG A 86 -1.87 -16.98 -7.69
C ARG A 86 -0.98 -17.95 -8.47
N ILE A 87 0.33 -17.74 -8.46
CA ILE A 87 1.29 -18.61 -9.16
C ILE A 87 1.37 -20.00 -8.53
N PHE A 88 1.52 -20.07 -7.21
CA PHE A 88 1.85 -21.34 -6.54
C PHE A 88 0.61 -22.12 -6.05
N THR A 89 -0.53 -21.46 -5.92
CA THR A 89 -1.75 -22.09 -5.39
C THR A 89 -2.98 -21.92 -6.27
N GLY A 90 -2.91 -21.09 -7.33
CA GLY A 90 -4.06 -20.76 -8.18
C GLY A 90 -5.15 -19.93 -7.48
N LYS A 91 -4.95 -19.53 -6.23
CA LYS A 91 -5.93 -18.76 -5.46
C LYS A 91 -5.82 -17.28 -5.77
N ALA A 92 -6.92 -16.70 -6.24
CA ALA A 92 -7.04 -15.27 -6.48
C ALA A 92 -7.96 -14.62 -5.45
N THR A 93 -7.50 -13.53 -4.86
CA THR A 93 -8.23 -12.72 -3.89
C THR A 93 -8.76 -11.46 -4.57
N PRO A 94 -10.01 -11.03 -4.33
CA PRO A 94 -10.49 -9.74 -4.83
C PRO A 94 -9.66 -8.56 -4.30
N ALA A 95 -9.50 -7.51 -5.11
CA ALA A 95 -8.75 -6.30 -4.72
C ALA A 95 -9.28 -5.67 -3.43
N THR A 96 -10.61 -5.70 -3.23
CA THR A 96 -11.27 -5.21 -2.01
C THR A 96 -10.81 -5.97 -0.77
N THR A 97 -10.69 -7.29 -0.84
CA THR A 97 -10.22 -8.15 0.27
C THR A 97 -8.73 -7.93 0.54
N LEU A 98 -7.91 -7.76 -0.50
CA LEU A 98 -6.49 -7.42 -0.32
C LEU A 98 -6.32 -6.05 0.35
N ARG A 99 -7.13 -5.06 -0.03
CA ARG A 99 -7.16 -3.75 0.62
C ARG A 99 -7.49 -3.86 2.11
N VAL A 100 -8.53 -4.61 2.47
CA VAL A 100 -8.89 -4.84 3.88
C VAL A 100 -7.75 -5.52 4.63
N SER A 101 -7.03 -6.45 3.99
CA SER A 101 -5.86 -7.10 4.57
C SER A 101 -4.70 -6.12 4.81
N ILE A 102 -4.49 -5.16 3.90
CA ILE A 102 -3.51 -4.08 4.10
C ILE A 102 -3.91 -3.17 5.24
N ASP A 103 -5.17 -2.73 5.30
CA ASP A 103 -5.67 -1.90 6.40
C ASP A 103 -5.50 -2.59 7.76
N ARG A 104 -5.84 -3.88 7.84
CA ARG A 104 -5.62 -4.68 9.06
C ARG A 104 -4.14 -4.76 9.44
N LEU A 105 -3.26 -5.07 8.47
CA LEU A 105 -1.83 -5.12 8.71
C LEU A 105 -1.29 -3.77 9.22
N MET A 106 -1.77 -2.67 8.67
CA MET A 106 -1.43 -1.33 9.14
C MET A 106 -1.84 -1.13 10.60
N ARG A 107 -3.09 -1.45 10.96
CA ARG A 107 -3.57 -1.33 12.35
C ARG A 107 -2.73 -2.17 13.31
N ASP A 108 -2.51 -3.43 12.97
CA ASP A 108 -1.73 -4.37 13.80
C ASP A 108 -0.29 -3.87 14.00
N ARG A 109 0.35 -3.34 12.95
CA ARG A 109 1.70 -2.75 13.04
C ARG A 109 1.69 -1.47 13.88
N LEU A 110 0.77 -0.56 13.63
CA LEU A 110 0.70 0.73 14.33
C LEU A 110 0.35 0.60 15.81
N LEU A 111 -0.42 -0.43 16.19
CA LEU A 111 -0.68 -0.80 17.59
C LEU A 111 0.62 -1.10 18.36
N SER A 112 1.65 -1.61 17.68
CA SER A 112 2.95 -1.91 18.28
C SER A 112 3.85 -0.68 18.45
N PHE A 113 3.43 0.51 17.98
CA PHE A 113 4.16 1.78 18.11
C PHE A 113 3.40 2.75 19.03
N PRO A 114 3.55 2.61 20.37
CA PRO A 114 2.84 3.47 21.32
C PRO A 114 3.30 4.94 21.21
N SER A 115 2.42 5.87 21.60
CA SER A 115 2.78 7.29 21.62
C SER A 115 3.89 7.55 22.64
N GLN A 116 4.90 8.32 22.24
CA GLN A 116 6.00 8.75 23.11
C GLN A 116 5.63 9.94 24.00
N SER A 117 4.45 10.55 23.80
CA SER A 117 4.01 11.74 24.54
C SER A 117 2.50 11.78 24.69
N VAL A 118 2.02 12.16 25.87
CA VAL A 118 0.58 12.36 26.15
C VAL A 118 -0.02 13.49 25.28
N PHE A 119 0.81 14.43 24.81
CA PHE A 119 0.38 15.56 23.98
C PHE A 119 0.39 15.29 22.48
N ARG A 120 0.85 14.11 22.05
CA ARG A 120 0.85 13.71 20.63
C ARG A 120 -0.04 12.49 20.45
N SER A 121 -0.92 12.55 19.46
CA SER A 121 -1.68 11.39 19.04
C SER A 121 -0.73 10.26 18.64
N SER A 122 -1.12 9.02 18.87
CA SER A 122 -0.39 7.85 18.38
C SER A 122 -0.41 7.80 16.84
N LEU A 123 0.49 7.02 16.24
CA LEU A 123 0.45 6.78 14.79
C LEU A 123 -0.86 6.10 14.36
N LEU A 124 -1.42 5.25 15.23
CA LEU A 124 -2.70 4.59 14.99
C LEU A 124 -3.87 5.57 14.97
N GLU A 125 -3.91 6.51 15.91
CA GLU A 125 -4.92 7.57 15.95
C GLU A 125 -4.82 8.47 14.71
N PHE A 126 -3.60 8.86 14.31
CA PHE A 126 -3.37 9.58 13.07
C PHE A 126 -3.86 8.79 11.85
N TYR A 127 -3.59 7.48 11.80
CA TYR A 127 -4.08 6.61 10.73
C TYR A 127 -5.61 6.54 10.70
N PHE A 128 -6.28 6.39 11.85
CA PHE A 128 -7.75 6.41 11.90
C PHE A 128 -8.34 7.75 11.46
N PHE A 129 -7.69 8.87 11.76
CA PHE A 129 -8.10 10.17 11.26
C PHE A 129 -8.08 10.22 9.72
N CYS A 130 -7.02 9.74 9.08
CA CYS A 130 -6.90 9.68 7.62
C CYS A 130 -7.91 8.73 6.96
N PHE A 131 -8.24 7.62 7.62
CA PHE A 131 -9.05 6.53 7.05
C PHE A 131 -10.51 6.54 7.53
N ARG A 132 -10.96 7.62 8.19
CA ARG A 132 -12.35 7.76 8.63
C ARG A 132 -13.30 7.79 7.42
N PRO A 133 -14.45 7.09 7.46
CA PRO A 133 -15.48 7.28 6.44
C PRO A 133 -15.95 8.74 6.44
N PRO A 134 -16.27 9.34 5.27
CA PRO A 134 -16.86 10.67 5.18
C PRO A 134 -18.23 10.72 5.88
#